data_AF-A0A239Y9X5-F1
#
_entry.id   AF-A0A239Y9X5-F1
#
_cell.length_a   1.000
_cell.length_b   1.000
_cell.length_c   1.000
_cell.angle_alpha   90.00
_cell.angle_beta   90.00
_cell.angle_gamma   90.00
#
_symmetry.space_group_name_H-M   'P 1'
#
loop_
_entity.id
_entity.type
_entity.pdbx_description
1 polymer ?
#
loop_
_entity_poly.entity_id
_entity_poly.type
_entity_poly.pdbx_seq_one_letter_code
_entity_poly.pdbx_strand_id
1 'polypeptide(L)' 'MGHGQIRVRWMTGLEYARLMGAGWYNLSGLRESQVHYGFGDAVAVPVVSWLSREALAPLALPRWQTREASQPQP' A
#
# COMPACT_ATOMS: atom_id res chain seq x y z
N MET A 1 28.81 13.09 16.46
CA MET A 1 29.24 14.07 15.45
C MET A 1 30.06 13.33 14.39
N GLY A 2 29.65 13.32 13.12
CA GLY A 2 30.39 12.68 12.03
C GLY A 2 31.49 13.61 11.53
N HIS A 3 32.74 13.14 11.48
CA HIS A 3 33.96 13.89 11.14
C HIS A 3 34.02 14.35 9.67
N GLY A 4 33.03 15.10 9.18
CA GLY A 4 32.95 15.52 7.77
C GLY A 4 32.70 14.38 6.77
N GLN A 5 32.35 13.17 7.24
CA GLN A 5 32.08 12.01 6.38
C GLN A 5 30.58 11.76 6.30
N ILE A 6 30.04 11.76 5.08
CA ILE A 6 28.67 11.38 4.76
C ILE A 6 28.68 9.96 4.22
N ARG A 7 27.84 9.08 4.77
CA ARG A 7 27.61 7.73 4.25
C ARG A 7 26.19 7.63 3.71
N VAL A 8 26.08 7.31 2.43
CA VAL A 8 24.80 7.11 1.73
C VAL A 8 24.67 5.64 1.35
N ARG A 9 23.46 5.09 1.48
CA ARG A 9 23.09 3.76 0.99
C ARG A 9 21.68 3.77 0.43
N TRP A 10 21.38 2.76 -0.37
CA TRP A 10 20.00 2.45 -0.76
C TRP A 10 19.17 2.02 0.45
N MET A 11 17.87 2.31 0.38
CA MET A 11 16.89 1.79 1.33
C MET A 11 16.73 0.27 1.11
N THR A 12 16.53 -0.46 2.19
CA THR A 12 16.15 -1.88 2.15
C THR A 12 14.70 -2.04 1.70
N GLY A 13 14.32 -3.22 1.23
CA GLY A 13 12.95 -3.54 0.85
C GLY A 13 11.94 -3.28 1.99
N LEU A 14 12.33 -3.53 3.24
CA LEU A 14 11.49 -3.25 4.41
C LEU A 14 11.32 -1.74 4.65
N GLU A 15 12.38 -0.95 4.44
CA GLU A 15 12.31 0.52 4.54
C GLU A 15 11.40 1.08 3.44
N TYR A 16 11.48 0.55 2.22
CA TYR A 16 10.54 0.86 1.14
C TYR A 16 9.09 0.49 1.51
N ALA A 17 8.85 -0.72 2.00
CA ALA A 17 7.52 -1.16 2.42
C ALA A 17 6.92 -0.22 3.48
N ARG A 18 7.72 0.17 4.47
CA ARG A 18 7.30 1.11 5.52
C ARG A 18 7.02 2.51 4.97
N LEU A 19 7.85 3.00 4.05
CA LEU A 19 7.63 4.27 3.36
C LEU A 19 6.28 4.28 2.62
N MET A 20 5.93 3.16 1.97
CA MET A 20 4.67 3.00 1.25
C MET A 20 3.47 2.71 2.17
N GLY A 21 3.66 2.60 3.49
CA GLY A 21 2.62 2.24 4.46
C GLY A 21 2.24 0.74 4.47
N ALA A 22 3.05 -0.09 3.83
CA ALA A 22 2.92 -1.55 3.76
C ALA A 22 3.95 -2.28 4.65
N GLY A 23 4.39 -1.66 5.76
CA GLY A 23 5.43 -2.22 6.62
C GLY A 23 5.10 -3.55 7.30
N TRP A 24 3.83 -3.97 7.25
CA TRP A 24 3.30 -5.24 7.72
C TRP A 24 3.30 -6.34 6.64
N TYR A 25 3.63 -6.00 5.40
CA TYR A 25 3.64 -6.93 4.28
C TYR A 25 4.83 -7.89 4.37
N ASN A 26 4.57 -9.19 4.16
CA ASN A 26 5.62 -10.21 4.24
C ASN A 26 6.45 -10.22 2.95
N LEU A 27 7.73 -9.85 3.06
CA LEU A 27 8.70 -9.87 1.96
C LEU A 27 9.55 -11.15 1.90
N SER A 28 9.26 -12.16 2.75
CA SER A 28 10.02 -13.40 2.78
C SER A 28 10.01 -14.13 1.44
N GLY A 29 11.17 -14.60 0.98
CA GLY A 29 11.29 -15.35 -0.27
C GLY A 29 11.37 -14.49 -1.54
N LEU A 30 11.29 -13.16 -1.42
CA LEU A 30 11.53 -12.24 -2.53
C LEU A 30 13.00 -11.83 -2.60
N ARG A 31 13.53 -11.69 -3.82
CA ARG A 31 14.85 -11.07 -4.02
C ARG A 31 14.75 -9.56 -3.85
N GLU A 32 15.78 -8.94 -3.30
CA GLU A 32 15.83 -7.49 -3.08
C GLU A 32 15.52 -6.68 -4.35
N SER A 33 16.03 -7.11 -5.52
CA SER A 33 15.75 -6.45 -6.80
C SER A 33 14.28 -6.52 -7.23
N GLN A 34 13.58 -7.62 -6.89
CA GLN A 34 12.15 -7.76 -7.15
C GLN A 34 11.35 -6.84 -6.23
N VAL A 35 11.81 -6.69 -4.99
CA VAL A 35 11.19 -5.79 -4.01
C VAL A 35 11.35 -4.33 -4.43
N HIS A 36 12.54 -3.92 -4.89
CA HIS A 36 12.75 -2.55 -5.40
C HIS A 36 11.92 -2.27 -6.66
N TYR A 37 11.85 -3.22 -7.58
CA TYR A 37 11.02 -3.08 -8.79
C TYR A 37 9.53 -2.98 -8.43
N GLY A 38 9.04 -3.91 -7.58
CA GLY A 38 7.65 -3.98 -7.18
C GLY A 38 7.19 -2.88 -6.20
N PHE A 39 8.11 -2.19 -5.53
CA PHE A 39 7.76 -0.97 -4.79
C PHE A 39 7.90 0.30 -5.66
N GLY A 40 8.57 0.22 -6.80
CA GLY A 40 8.69 1.34 -7.75
C GLY A 40 7.40 1.62 -8.52
N ASP A 41 6.58 0.59 -8.75
CA ASP A 41 5.24 0.68 -9.36
C ASP A 41 4.08 0.63 -8.34
N ALA A 42 4.40 0.42 -7.06
CA ALA A 42 3.41 0.39 -5.99
C ALA A 42 2.80 1.75 -5.67
N VAL A 43 1.71 1.71 -4.92
CA VAL A 43 0.97 2.89 -4.44
C VAL A 43 1.20 3.10 -2.94
N ALA A 44 1.11 4.36 -2.49
CA ALA A 44 1.13 4.68 -1.07
C ALA A 44 -0.19 4.23 -0.40
N VAL A 45 -0.11 3.20 0.43
CA VAL A 45 -1.25 2.61 1.15
C VAL A 45 -2.11 3.66 1.88
N PRO A 46 -1.55 4.66 2.58
CA PRO A 46 -2.36 5.65 3.28
C PRO A 46 -3.22 6.50 2.33
N VAL A 47 -2.69 6.83 1.15
CA VAL A 47 -3.39 7.65 0.14
C VAL A 47 -4.55 6.87 -0.45
N VAL A 48 -4.33 5.63 -0.87
CA VAL A 48 -5.39 4.79 -1.42
C VAL A 48 -6.45 4.48 -0.37
N SER A 49 -6.04 4.29 0.89
CA SER A 49 -6.97 4.10 2.01
C SER A 49 -7.86 5.31 2.24
N TRP A 50 -7.29 6.52 2.18
CA TRP A 50 -8.04 7.77 2.28
C TRP A 50 -8.98 7.95 1.07
N LEU A 51 -8.48 7.78 -0.15
CA LEU A 51 -9.26 7.90 -1.37
C LEU A 51 -10.43 6.92 -1.40
N SER A 52 -10.20 5.69 -0.93
CA SER A 52 -11.25 4.67 -0.84
C SER A 52 -12.36 5.09 0.12
N ARG A 53 -12.03 5.70 1.26
CA ARG A 53 -13.02 6.18 2.23
C ARG A 53 -13.78 7.41 1.75
N GLU A 54 -13.09 8.39 1.19
CA GLU A 54 -13.70 9.69 0.87
C GLU A 54 -14.39 9.72 -0.50
N ALA A 55 -13.86 8.99 -1.49
CA ALA A 55 -14.37 9.04 -2.86
C ALA A 55 -15.08 7.75 -3.27
N LEU A 56 -14.50 6.58 -2.97
CA LEU A 56 -15.05 5.32 -3.47
C LEU A 56 -16.24 4.85 -2.62
N ALA A 57 -16.12 4.87 -1.30
CA ALA A 57 -17.17 4.38 -0.40
C ALA A 57 -18.52 5.10 -0.57
N PRO A 58 -18.60 6.45 -0.67
CA PRO A 58 -19.87 7.13 -0.88
C PRO A 58 -20.53 6.80 -2.22
N LEU A 59 -19.73 6.58 -3.26
CA LEU A 59 -20.23 6.22 -4.59
C LEU A 59 -20.67 4.75 -4.62
N ALA A 60 -19.94 3.89 -3.91
CA ALA A 60 -20.10 2.45 -3.90
C ALA A 60 -21.20 1.99 -2.96
N LEU A 61 -21.14 2.33 -1.68
CA LEU A 61 -22.01 1.77 -0.65
C LEU A 61 -23.50 1.83 -1.00
N PRO A 62 -24.06 2.94 -1.54
CA PRO A 62 -25.47 2.98 -1.94
C PRO A 62 -25.81 1.97 -3.05
N ARG A 63 -24.87 1.77 -4.00
CA ARG A 63 -25.03 0.84 -5.14
C ARG A 63 -24.93 -0.62 -4.72
N TRP A 64 -24.08 -0.94 -3.73
CA TRP A 64 -23.95 -2.32 -3.22
C TRP A 64 -25.17 -2.71 -2.37
N GLN A 65 -25.64 -1.80 -1.50
CA GLN A 65 -26.85 -2.03 -0.68
C GLN A 65 -28.11 -2.27 -1.52
N THR A 66 -28.27 -1.53 -2.63
CA THR A 66 -29.41 -1.71 -3.54
C THR A 66 -29.38 -3.09 -4.21
N ARG A 67 -28.18 -3.62 -4.48
CA ARG A 67 -27.99 -4.89 -5.20
C ARG A 67 -28.14 -6.10 -4.28
N GLU A 68 -27.68 -6.02 -3.03
CA GLU A 68 -27.91 -7.06 -2.01
C GLU A 68 -29.38 -7.16 -1.61
N ALA A 69 -30.09 -6.04 -1.47
CA ALA A 69 -31.54 -6.04 -1.19
C ALA A 69 -32.39 -6.63 -2.33
N SER A 70 -31.83 -6.74 -3.54
CA SER A 70 -32.51 -7.28 -4.72
C SER A 70 -32.20 -8.75 -4.99
N GLN A 71 -31.31 -9.39 -4.21
CA GLN A 71 -31.07 -10.84 -4.30
C GLN A 71 -32.07 -11.58 -3.41
N PRO A 72 -32.88 -12.51 -3.95
CA PRO A 72 -33.74 -13.34 -3.12
C PRO A 72 -32.87 -14.21 -2.22
N GLN A 73 -33.17 -14.20 -0.91
CA GLN A 73 -32.54 -15.09 0.05
C GLN A 73 -32.93 -16.55 -0.28
N PRO A 74 -32.02 -17.52 -0.13
CA PRO A 74 -32.26 -18.92 -0.46
C PRO A 74 -33.33 -19.58 0.42
#